data_AF-B8ESM3-F1
#
_entry.id   AF-B8ESM3-F1
#
_cell.length_a   1.000
_cell.length_b   1.000
_cell.length_c   1.000
_cell.angle_alpha   90.00
_cell.angle_beta   90.00
_cell.angle_gamma   90.00
#
_symmetry.space_group_name_H-M   'P 1'
#
loop_
_entity.id
_entity.type
_entity.pdbx_description
1 polymer ?
#
loop_
_entity_poly.entity_id
_entity_poly.type
_entity_poly.pdbx_seq_one_letter_code
_entity_poly.pdbx_strand_id
1 'polypeptide(L)'
;MALFTFEISYEDGPSAVTVEELPNQKAAWCYVEFLASQLKTRSGARIWVTNSKGEVIIHAGAATALASIDWCHDATCPLKPRNKGR
;
A
#
# COMPACT_ATOMS: atom_id res chain seq x y z
N MET A 1 -14.00 -0.65 13.34
CA MET A 1 -13.21 -0.29 12.14
C MET A 1 -12.50 1.02 12.44
N ALA A 2 -11.37 1.28 11.80
CA ALA A 2 -10.54 2.47 11.99
C ALA A 2 -10.36 3.18 10.64
N LEU A 3 -10.39 4.51 10.66
CA LEU A 3 -10.24 5.33 9.47
C LEU A 3 -8.76 5.57 9.17
N PHE A 4 -8.37 5.37 7.92
CA PHE A 4 -7.02 5.62 7.42
C PHE A 4 -7.08 6.48 6.15
N THR A 5 -6.23 7.48 6.09
CA THR A 5 -6.06 8.31 4.89
C THR A 5 -4.76 7.90 4.19
N PHE A 6 -4.85 7.60 2.91
CA PHE A 6 -3.75 7.21 2.06
C PHE A 6 -3.48 8.34 1.07
N GLU A 7 -2.30 8.94 1.17
CA GLU A 7 -1.82 9.93 0.23
C GLU A 7 -0.73 9.30 -0.64
N ILE A 8 -0.87 9.43 -1.96
CA ILE A 8 0.09 8.95 -2.94
C ILE A 8 0.68 10.17 -3.65
N SER A 9 1.98 10.41 -3.48
CA SER A 9 2.68 11.42 -4.28
C SER A 9 3.32 10.76 -5.50
N TYR A 10 3.26 11.44 -6.63
CA TYR A 10 3.98 11.10 -7.86
C TYR A 10 5.09 12.12 -8.09
N GLU A 11 6.15 11.74 -8.79
CA GLU A 11 7.21 12.70 -9.15
C GLU A 11 6.71 13.75 -10.15
N ASP A 12 5.85 13.35 -11.09
CA ASP A 12 5.46 14.18 -12.24
C ASP A 12 3.98 14.63 -12.22
N GLY A 13 3.34 14.70 -11.06
CA GLY A 13 1.90 15.01 -11.06
C GLY A 13 1.24 15.22 -9.70
N PRO A 14 -0.06 15.55 -9.74
CA PRO A 14 -0.84 15.81 -8.53
C PRO A 14 -0.95 14.55 -7.67
N SER A 15 -0.80 14.71 -6.36
CA SER A 15 -1.02 13.63 -5.40
C SER A 15 -2.46 13.10 -5.48
N ALA A 16 -2.63 11.81 -5.21
CA ALA A 16 -3.94 11.20 -5.01
C ALA A 16 -4.18 10.96 -3.53
N VAL A 17 -5.40 11.21 -3.05
CA VAL A 17 -5.79 10.94 -1.67
C VAL A 17 -7.01 10.03 -1.68
N THR A 18 -6.98 8.96 -0.88
CA THR A 18 -8.14 8.13 -0.60
C THR A 18 -8.28 7.90 0.91
N VAL A 19 -9.49 7.66 1.38
CA VAL A 19 -9.80 7.39 2.78
C VAL A 19 -10.53 6.06 2.85
N GLU A 20 -10.06 5.16 3.69
CA GLU A 20 -10.64 3.82 3.86
C GLU A 20 -10.90 3.50 5.32
N GLU A 21 -12.01 2.82 5.58
CA GLU A 21 -12.26 2.18 6.86
C GLU A 21 -11.73 0.75 6.86
N LEU A 22 -10.70 0.50 7.66
CA LEU A 22 -10.03 -0.80 7.74
C LEU A 22 -10.04 -1.32 9.18
N PRO A 23 -10.00 -2.64 9.39
CA PRO A 23 -10.13 -3.20 10.74
C PRO A 23 -8.94 -2.86 11.65
N ASN A 24 -7.72 -2.71 11.11
CA ASN A 24 -6.50 -2.44 11.87
C ASN A 24 -5.33 -1.99 10.95
N GLN A 25 -4.19 -1.69 11.55
CA GLN A 25 -2.97 -1.29 10.82
C GLN A 25 -2.42 -2.38 9.89
N LYS A 26 -2.62 -3.66 10.19
CA LYS A 26 -2.22 -4.75 9.27
C LYS A 26 -3.03 -4.69 7.98
N ALA A 27 -4.34 -4.45 8.05
CA ALA A 27 -5.17 -4.25 6.87
C ALA A 27 -4.79 -2.97 6.11
N ALA A 28 -4.39 -1.90 6.82
CA ALA A 28 -3.83 -0.70 6.18
C ALA A 28 -2.56 -1.03 5.38
N TRP A 29 -1.64 -1.83 5.92
CA TRP A 29 -0.46 -2.28 5.17
C TRP A 29 -0.83 -3.10 3.93
N CYS A 30 -1.76 -4.06 4.04
CA CYS A 30 -2.23 -4.81 2.87
C CYS A 30 -2.84 -3.90 1.79
N TYR A 31 -3.50 -2.81 2.19
CA TYR A 31 -4.00 -1.82 1.24
C TYR A 31 -2.87 -1.01 0.59
N VAL A 32 -1.80 -0.68 1.33
CA VAL A 32 -0.58 -0.08 0.75
C VAL A 32 0.03 -0.99 -0.31
N GLU A 33 0.14 -2.29 -0.05
CA GLU A 33 0.64 -3.28 -1.02
C GLU A 33 -0.26 -3.36 -2.26
N PHE A 34 -1.59 -3.32 -2.07
CA PHE A 34 -2.55 -3.26 -3.16
C PHE A 34 -2.39 -1.99 -4.01
N LEU A 35 -2.27 -0.81 -3.39
CA LEU A 35 -2.02 0.45 -4.10
C LEU A 35 -0.70 0.37 -4.87
N ALA A 36 0.38 -0.10 -4.24
CA ALA A 36 1.68 -0.29 -4.88
C ALA A 36 1.59 -1.21 -6.11
N SER A 37 0.74 -2.24 -6.08
CA SER A 37 0.50 -3.12 -7.23
C SER A 37 -0.13 -2.43 -8.43
N GLN A 38 -0.90 -1.35 -8.21
CA GLN A 38 -1.47 -0.52 -9.27
C GLN A 38 -0.49 0.51 -9.81
N LEU A 39 0.55 0.83 -9.03
CA LEU A 39 1.55 1.86 -9.34
C LEU A 39 2.81 1.32 -10.04
N LYS A 40 2.80 0.05 -10.49
CA LYS A 40 3.98 -0.64 -11.08
C LYS A 40 4.68 0.13 -12.21
N THR A 41 3.95 0.97 -12.95
CA THR A 41 4.47 1.75 -14.07
C THR A 41 4.90 3.18 -13.68
N ARG A 42 4.68 3.59 -12.43
CA ARG A 42 5.01 4.92 -11.93
C ARG A 42 6.19 4.84 -10.96
N SER A 43 7.39 4.98 -11.52
CA SER A 43 8.63 5.09 -10.73
C SER A 43 8.55 6.25 -9.74
N GLY A 44 9.22 6.12 -8.60
CA GLY A 44 9.34 7.19 -7.61
C GLY A 44 8.11 7.46 -6.75
N ALA A 45 6.97 6.81 -7.02
CA ALA A 45 5.74 7.02 -6.24
C ALA A 45 5.95 6.63 -4.76
N ARG A 46 5.39 7.45 -3.87
CA ARG A 46 5.44 7.27 -2.41
C ARG A 46 4.05 7.29 -1.82
N ILE A 47 3.85 6.51 -0.77
CA ILE A 47 2.57 6.32 -0.09
C ILE A 47 2.76 6.71 1.38
N TRP A 48 1.93 7.62 1.86
CA TRP A 48 1.79 7.98 3.27
C TRP A 48 0.44 7.52 3.76
N VAL A 49 0.40 6.97 4.97
CA VAL A 49 -0.85 6.59 5.63
C VAL A 49 -0.91 7.30 6.97
N THR A 50 -2.00 8.06 7.16
CA THR A 50 -2.33 8.66 8.44
C THR A 50 -3.53 7.96 9.06
N ASN A 51 -3.54 7.88 10.39
CA ASN A 51 -4.71 7.41 11.13
C ASN A 51 -5.72 8.55 11.36
N SER A 52 -6.84 8.26 12.01
CA SER A 52 -7.89 9.24 12.33
C SER A 52 -7.43 10.40 13.24
N LYS A 53 -6.25 10.31 13.85
CA LYS A 53 -5.64 11.39 14.66
C LYS A 53 -4.70 12.28 13.83
N GLY A 54 -4.51 11.97 12.54
CA GLY A 54 -3.55 12.64 11.67
C GLY A 54 -2.10 12.18 11.87
N GLU A 55 -1.86 11.11 12.65
CA GLU A 55 -0.51 10.58 12.85
C GLU A 55 -0.11 9.72 11.66
N VAL A 56 1.09 9.95 11.10
CA VAL A 56 1.66 9.11 10.05
C VAL A 56 2.09 7.78 10.66
N ILE A 57 1.45 6.69 10.22
CA ILE A 57 1.72 5.34 10.72
C ILE A 57 2.46 4.47 9.70
N ILE A 58 2.41 4.82 8.42
CA ILE A 58 3.13 4.15 7.34
C ILE A 58 3.68 5.22 6.38
N HIS A 59 4.93 5.06 5.99
CA HIS A 59 5.56 5.80 4.90
C HIS A 59 6.42 4.82 4.10
N ALA A 60 6.06 4.60 2.83
CA ALA A 60 6.74 3.63 1.99
C ALA A 60 6.82 4.11 0.53
N GLY A 61 7.92 3.78 -0.14
CA GLY A 61 7.97 3.84 -1.60
C GLY A 61 7.11 2.73 -2.20
N ALA A 62 6.44 2.99 -3.32
CA ALA A 62 5.63 2.00 -4.03
C ALA A 62 6.46 0.76 -4.42
N ALA A 63 7.73 0.94 -4.81
CA ALA A 63 8.63 -0.18 -5.09
C ALA A 63 8.88 -1.06 -3.85
N THR A 64 9.09 -0.47 -2.68
CA THR A 64 9.32 -1.19 -1.42
C THR A 64 8.06 -1.95 -0.99
N ALA A 65 6.89 -1.30 -1.06
CA ALA A 65 5.61 -1.93 -0.74
C ALA A 65 5.24 -3.03 -1.75
N LEU A 66 5.65 -2.90 -3.02
CA LEU A 66 5.46 -3.99 -3.98
C LEU A 66 6.36 -5.18 -3.67
N ALA A 67 7.63 -4.94 -3.31
CA ALA A 67 8.57 -5.99 -2.95
C ALA A 67 8.19 -6.74 -1.67
N SER A 68 7.51 -6.08 -0.72
CA SER A 68 7.09 -6.72 0.54
C SER A 68 6.05 -7.83 0.35
N ILE A 69 5.31 -7.82 -0.77
CA ILE A 69 4.32 -8.86 -1.10
C ILE A 69 4.98 -10.25 -1.12
N ASP A 70 6.20 -10.34 -1.66
CA ASP A 70 6.95 -11.59 -1.75
C ASP A 70 7.43 -12.09 -0.37
N TRP A 71 7.62 -11.18 0.59
CA TRP A 71 8.03 -11.50 1.96
C TRP A 71 6.85 -11.70 2.92
N CYS A 72 5.62 -11.43 2.47
CA CYS A 72 4.45 -11.63 3.31
C CYS A 72 4.37 -13.10 3.76
N HIS A 73 4.23 -13.36 5.07
CA HIS A 73 4.18 -14.73 5.58
C HIS A 73 2.84 -15.44 5.29
N ASP A 74 1.82 -14.71 4.88
CA ASP A 74 0.51 -15.27 4.54
C ASP A 74 0.60 -16.02 3.21
N ALA A 75 0.48 -17.35 3.26
CA ALA A 75 0.46 -18.20 2.08
C ALA A 75 -0.78 -17.98 1.21
N THR A 76 -1.85 -17.42 1.77
CA THR A 76 -3.11 -17.12 1.09
C THR A 76 -3.22 -15.66 0.63
N CYS A 77 -2.14 -14.88 0.76
CA CYS A 77 -2.11 -13.48 0.35
C CYS A 77 -2.58 -13.33 -1.11
N PRO A 78 -3.68 -12.61 -1.38
CA PRO A 78 -4.25 -12.51 -2.72
C PRO A 78 -3.38 -11.69 -3.68
N LEU A 79 -2.44 -10.91 -3.13
CA LEU A 79 -1.52 -10.07 -3.91
C LEU A 79 -0.29 -10.84 -4.41
N LYS A 80 0.04 -11.98 -3.79
CA LYS A 80 1.15 -12.81 -4.26
C LYS A 80 0.84 -13.34 -5.66
N PRO A 81 1.84 -13.39 -6.56
CA PRO A 81 1.65 -14.05 -7.83
C PRO A 81 1.23 -15.50 -7.55
N ARG A 82 0.09 -15.92 -8.10
CA ARG A 82 -0.24 -17.34 -8.15
C ARG A 82 0.93 -18.02 -8.84
N ASN A 83 1.58 -18.95 -8.15
CA ASN A 83 2.60 -19.82 -8.75
C ASN A 83 1.97 -20.44 -10.00
N LYS A 84 2.25 -19.86 -11.17
CA LYS A 84 1.99 -20.54 -12.44
C LYS A 84 3.09 -21.59 -12.49
N GLY A 85 2.77 -22.79 -12.04
CA GLY A 85 3.70 -23.91 -12.15
C GLY A 85 4.05 -24.14 -13.62
N ARG A 86 5.22 -23.67 -14.05
CA ARG A 86 6.21 -24.35 -14.88
C ARG A 86 7.31 -23.40 -15.30
#